data_AF-N6SZE6-F1
#
_entry.id   AF-N6SZE6-F1
#
_cell.length_a   1.000
_cell.length_b   1.000
_cell.length_c   1.000
_cell.angle_alpha   90.00
_cell.angle_beta   90.00
_cell.angle_gamma   90.00
#
_symmetry.space_group_name_H-M   'P 1'
#
loop_
_entity.id
_entity.type
_entity.pdbx_description
1 polymer ?
#
loop_
_entity_poly.entity_id
_entity_poly.type
_entity_poly.pdbx_seq_one_letter_code
_entity_poly.pdbx_strand_id
1 'polypeptide(L)'
;MAGIFLIDAYIWCVEQMLLDLSRSKIMSFQGTIFLCLICLVVKTTATVTNEDIRLAILQMVNVARNTDDKLERHEFREKQLGEQLKKGLINIDKRIKLLDPLKGAVSRIDERLAAVETILLQKDKEDRDRQQQQQQIYDIVVDIQRKLPTLLDQLNQDLSQKVQMSTVESKTNSNPSTLQMFMSAPPAEITEPMMTKKDFSSMEKEVVDKMETVSATIRSVEQELSKIRLENLSSIKDINNKSTENLDKVKRQLDNSESLLAKYENKLAEYNNRIPKIVPDNHKEQDEWKESFLKVLDTQKTEITGLVTELRVVQNQLTLLPKKSEIDPTEIRNLGKMEQVMIQTADSVLDTKRRMEYGVHQIIAEVDKQMKAGATEITQGINERFEAFELSILDEDYGALHNLTSKIQDEIGRVWRQIGIMHQQMSASTDTLNKLQNQTDSYVNGSLNVMDSMRGKVSVQFARFKPSFFWSIQVTQITGRMQEVDENLNFLLGKLSLLSQEFNRIKSGLGSTLDEIRSSFQKVQDKIKDKGPGPHNISSNEIVDVTP
;
A
#
# COMPACT_ATOMS: atom_id res chain seq x y z
N MET A 1 -69.43 -96.10 38.10
CA MET A 1 -68.68 -95.20 37.19
C MET A 1 -69.01 -95.49 35.72
N ALA A 2 -70.30 -95.50 35.34
CA ALA A 2 -70.72 -95.65 33.94
C ALA A 2 -71.66 -94.53 33.46
N GLY A 3 -72.29 -93.79 34.38
CA GLY A 3 -73.22 -92.71 34.04
C GLY A 3 -72.56 -91.39 33.60
N ILE A 4 -71.33 -91.12 34.03
CA ILE A 4 -70.65 -89.83 33.75
C ILE A 4 -70.14 -89.78 32.31
N PHE A 5 -69.61 -90.89 31.78
CA PHE A 5 -69.15 -90.97 30.39
C PHE A 5 -70.27 -90.87 29.34
N LEU A 6 -71.50 -91.26 29.69
CA LEU A 6 -72.65 -91.15 28.79
C LEU A 6 -73.20 -89.72 28.70
N ILE A 7 -73.05 -88.92 29.76
CA ILE A 7 -73.52 -87.54 29.79
C ILE A 7 -72.57 -86.61 29.00
N ASP A 8 -71.26 -86.80 29.13
CA ASP A 8 -70.27 -86.00 28.39
C ASP A 8 -70.31 -86.28 26.88
N ALA A 9 -70.57 -87.54 26.47
CA ALA A 9 -70.75 -87.88 25.05
C ALA A 9 -72.03 -87.28 24.45
N TYR A 10 -73.11 -87.16 25.25
CA TYR A 10 -74.38 -86.57 24.79
C TYR A 10 -74.28 -85.05 24.67
N ILE A 11 -73.58 -84.39 25.60
CA ILE A 11 -73.34 -82.94 25.57
C ILE A 11 -72.51 -82.55 24.34
N TRP A 12 -71.42 -83.30 24.06
CA TRP A 12 -70.59 -83.04 22.88
C TRP A 12 -71.35 -83.26 21.56
N CYS A 13 -72.24 -84.25 21.50
CA CYS A 13 -73.06 -84.51 20.32
C CYS A 13 -74.11 -83.42 20.07
N VAL A 14 -74.76 -82.92 21.14
CA VAL A 14 -75.76 -81.84 21.04
C VAL A 14 -75.12 -80.51 20.69
N GLU A 15 -73.92 -80.21 21.21
CA GLU A 15 -73.18 -78.99 20.90
C GLU A 15 -72.72 -78.97 19.43
N GLN A 16 -72.33 -80.11 18.88
CA GLN A 16 -71.97 -80.25 17.47
C GLN A 16 -73.20 -80.13 16.54
N MET A 17 -74.35 -80.66 16.94
CA MET A 17 -75.60 -80.56 16.17
C MET A 17 -76.16 -79.12 16.13
N LEU A 18 -75.99 -78.34 17.20
CA LEU A 18 -76.37 -76.92 17.26
C LEU A 18 -75.47 -76.02 16.41
N LEU A 19 -74.18 -76.35 16.30
CA LEU A 19 -73.23 -75.64 15.43
C LEU A 19 -73.51 -75.84 13.94
N ASP A 20 -73.92 -77.05 13.52
CA ASP A 20 -74.26 -77.33 12.12
C ASP A 20 -75.60 -76.69 11.69
N LEU A 21 -76.58 -76.61 12.60
CA LEU A 21 -77.86 -75.96 12.32
C LEU A 21 -77.73 -74.44 12.12
N SER A 22 -76.78 -73.80 12.81
CA SER A 22 -76.47 -72.37 12.69
C SER A 22 -75.76 -72.05 11.35
N ARG A 23 -74.82 -72.90 10.93
CA ARG A 23 -74.09 -72.72 9.65
C ARG A 23 -74.99 -72.84 8.41
N SER A 24 -75.99 -73.73 8.44
CA SER A 24 -76.91 -73.93 7.30
C SER A 24 -77.81 -72.70 7.05
N LYS A 25 -78.34 -72.07 8.11
CA LYS A 25 -79.19 -70.86 7.98
C LYS A 25 -78.41 -69.63 7.53
N ILE A 26 -77.15 -69.49 7.94
CA ILE A 26 -76.30 -68.35 7.54
C ILE A 26 -75.92 -68.42 6.05
N MET A 27 -75.64 -69.62 5.51
CA MET A 27 -75.36 -69.77 4.08
C MET A 27 -76.59 -69.51 3.19
N SER A 28 -77.80 -69.90 3.63
CA SER A 28 -79.04 -69.63 2.90
C SER A 28 -79.36 -68.12 2.84
N PHE A 29 -79.12 -67.40 3.94
CA PHE A 29 -79.40 -65.96 4.04
C PHE A 29 -78.39 -65.11 3.26
N GLN A 30 -77.11 -65.50 3.25
CA GLN A 30 -76.11 -64.81 2.41
C GLN A 30 -76.34 -65.09 0.91
N GLY A 31 -76.72 -66.30 0.52
CA GLY A 31 -77.01 -66.64 -0.88
C GLY A 31 -78.22 -65.88 -1.44
N THR A 32 -79.27 -65.67 -0.63
CA THR A 32 -80.45 -64.90 -1.05
C THR A 32 -80.19 -63.41 -1.12
N ILE A 33 -79.41 -62.83 -0.20
CA ILE A 33 -78.99 -61.42 -0.27
C ILE A 33 -78.10 -61.18 -1.49
N PHE A 34 -77.18 -62.09 -1.79
CA PHE A 34 -76.29 -61.96 -2.94
C PHE A 34 -77.06 -62.09 -4.27
N LEU A 35 -78.03 -63.00 -4.36
CA LEU A 35 -78.90 -63.11 -5.53
C LEU A 35 -79.80 -61.86 -5.70
N CYS A 36 -80.32 -61.30 -4.61
CA CYS A 36 -81.12 -60.07 -4.65
C CYS A 36 -80.29 -58.84 -5.08
N LEU A 37 -79.03 -58.75 -4.61
CA LEU A 37 -78.09 -57.72 -5.04
C LEU A 37 -77.71 -57.86 -6.52
N ILE A 38 -77.48 -59.08 -7.02
CA ILE A 38 -77.22 -59.32 -8.44
C ILE A 38 -78.45 -58.94 -9.29
N CYS A 39 -79.67 -59.28 -8.86
CA CYS A 39 -80.89 -58.90 -9.57
C CYS A 39 -81.16 -57.38 -9.56
N LEU A 40 -80.69 -56.64 -8.55
CA LEU A 40 -80.79 -55.17 -8.49
C LEU A 40 -79.74 -54.48 -9.37
N VAL A 41 -78.52 -55.03 -9.49
CA VAL A 41 -77.46 -54.46 -10.33
C VAL A 41 -77.74 -54.66 -11.83
N VAL A 42 -78.43 -55.72 -12.24
CA VAL A 42 -78.74 -55.99 -13.66
C VAL A 42 -79.83 -55.06 -14.22
N LYS A 43 -80.60 -54.35 -13.39
CA LYS A 43 -81.66 -53.43 -13.85
C LYS A 43 -81.20 -52.01 -14.22
N THR A 44 -79.90 -51.72 -14.16
CA THR A 44 -79.34 -50.48 -14.73
C THR A 44 -78.65 -50.72 -16.05
N THR A 45 -79.30 -51.41 -16.99
CA THR A 45 -78.99 -51.24 -18.40
C THR A 45 -79.70 -49.98 -18.88
N ALA A 46 -79.08 -48.82 -18.61
CA ALA A 46 -79.41 -47.64 -19.39
C ALA A 46 -79.16 -48.00 -20.86
N THR A 47 -80.22 -48.08 -21.64
CA THR A 47 -80.14 -48.29 -23.08
C THR A 47 -79.37 -47.11 -23.65
N VAL A 48 -78.09 -47.30 -23.98
CA VAL A 48 -77.26 -46.29 -24.63
C VAL A 48 -77.98 -45.88 -25.89
N THR A 49 -78.55 -44.68 -25.89
CA THR A 49 -79.29 -44.18 -27.04
C THR A 49 -78.28 -43.72 -28.10
N ASN A 50 -78.68 -43.72 -29.38
CA ASN A 50 -77.82 -43.16 -30.44
C ASN A 50 -77.41 -41.70 -30.14
N GLU A 51 -78.21 -40.97 -29.34
CA GLU A 51 -77.90 -39.61 -28.94
C GLU A 51 -76.80 -39.55 -27.87
N ASP A 52 -76.74 -40.51 -26.95
CA ASP A 52 -75.64 -40.62 -25.97
C ASP A 52 -74.31 -40.94 -26.67
N ILE A 53 -74.34 -41.79 -27.71
CA ILE A 53 -73.17 -42.09 -28.56
C ILE A 53 -72.74 -40.82 -29.32
N ARG A 54 -73.70 -40.08 -29.88
CA ARG A 54 -73.42 -38.83 -30.60
C ARG A 54 -72.83 -37.76 -29.69
N LEU A 55 -73.36 -37.61 -28.48
CA LEU A 55 -72.84 -36.68 -27.47
C LEU A 55 -71.44 -37.08 -27.00
N ALA A 56 -71.21 -38.37 -26.77
CA ALA A 56 -69.89 -38.88 -26.42
C ALA A 56 -68.86 -38.66 -27.54
N ILE A 57 -69.24 -38.86 -28.81
CA ILE A 57 -68.38 -38.58 -29.96
C ILE A 57 -68.09 -37.08 -30.07
N LEU A 58 -69.09 -36.20 -29.93
CA LEU A 58 -68.89 -34.75 -29.96
C LEU A 58 -67.99 -34.27 -28.82
N GLN A 59 -68.15 -34.84 -27.62
CA GLN A 59 -67.29 -34.55 -26.48
C GLN A 59 -65.86 -35.03 -26.74
N MET A 60 -65.67 -36.23 -27.29
CA MET A 60 -64.36 -36.75 -27.63
C MET A 60 -63.66 -35.91 -28.71
N VAL A 61 -64.41 -35.45 -29.71
CA VAL A 61 -63.90 -34.54 -30.75
C VAL A 61 -63.50 -33.19 -30.16
N ASN A 62 -64.31 -32.61 -29.27
CA ASN A 62 -63.95 -31.37 -28.57
C ASN A 62 -62.74 -31.56 -27.66
N VAL A 63 -62.61 -32.70 -26.99
CA VAL A 63 -61.43 -33.03 -26.18
C VAL A 63 -60.19 -33.18 -27.07
N ALA A 64 -60.30 -33.87 -28.21
CA ALA A 64 -59.22 -34.02 -29.17
C ALA A 64 -58.78 -32.65 -29.71
N ARG A 65 -59.73 -31.80 -30.11
CA ARG A 65 -59.46 -30.44 -30.60
C ARG A 65 -58.83 -29.55 -29.54
N ASN A 66 -59.33 -29.58 -28.31
CA ASN A 66 -58.74 -28.85 -27.18
C ASN A 66 -57.34 -29.36 -26.82
N THR A 67 -57.07 -30.64 -27.05
CA THR A 67 -55.75 -31.23 -26.83
C THR A 67 -54.78 -30.78 -27.92
N ASP A 68 -55.23 -30.72 -29.17
CA ASP A 68 -54.47 -30.23 -30.32
C ASP A 68 -54.13 -28.73 -30.16
N ASP A 69 -55.11 -27.89 -29.80
CA ASP A 69 -54.89 -26.47 -29.50
C ASP A 69 -53.93 -26.26 -28.31
N LYS A 70 -53.91 -27.20 -27.34
CA LYS A 70 -52.94 -27.16 -26.23
C LYS A 70 -51.56 -27.54 -26.70
N LEU A 71 -51.45 -28.53 -27.59
CA LEU A 71 -50.21 -29.00 -28.16
C LEU A 71 -49.56 -27.91 -29.02
N GLU A 72 -50.33 -27.25 -29.89
CA GLU A 72 -49.86 -26.14 -30.74
C GLU A 72 -49.38 -24.95 -29.89
N ARG A 73 -50.10 -24.62 -28.81
CA ARG A 73 -49.66 -23.61 -27.82
C ARG A 73 -48.43 -24.03 -27.02
N HIS A 74 -48.19 -25.32 -26.85
CA HIS A 74 -47.00 -25.83 -26.18
C HIS A 74 -45.79 -25.80 -27.13
N GLU A 75 -45.98 -26.20 -28.39
CA GLU A 75 -44.98 -26.13 -29.44
C GLU A 75 -44.55 -24.68 -29.72
N PHE A 76 -45.48 -23.73 -29.73
CA PHE A 76 -45.17 -22.31 -29.87
C PHE A 76 -44.33 -21.78 -28.70
N ARG A 77 -44.70 -22.16 -27.46
CA ARG A 77 -43.93 -21.80 -26.26
C ARG A 77 -42.53 -22.42 -26.27
N GLU A 78 -42.41 -23.66 -26.74
CA GLU A 78 -41.13 -24.36 -26.85
C GLU A 78 -40.23 -23.74 -27.94
N LYS A 79 -40.80 -23.37 -29.09
CA LYS A 79 -40.10 -22.61 -30.14
C LYS A 79 -39.61 -21.26 -29.62
N GLN A 80 -40.43 -20.51 -28.90
CA GLN A 80 -40.01 -19.25 -28.28
C GLN A 80 -38.89 -19.46 -27.25
N LEU A 81 -38.98 -20.47 -26.40
CA LEU A 81 -37.92 -20.82 -25.44
C LEU A 81 -36.63 -21.20 -26.15
N GLY A 82 -36.70 -22.01 -27.21
CA GLY A 82 -35.55 -22.38 -28.04
C GLY A 82 -34.89 -21.17 -28.70
N GLU A 83 -35.68 -20.19 -29.12
CA GLU A 83 -35.20 -18.96 -29.74
C GLU A 83 -34.56 -18.00 -28.73
N GLN A 84 -35.10 -17.93 -27.50
CA GLN A 84 -34.46 -17.22 -26.38
C GLN A 84 -33.14 -17.89 -25.96
N LEU A 85 -33.11 -19.22 -25.86
CA LEU A 85 -31.89 -19.99 -25.58
C LEU A 85 -30.84 -19.77 -26.65
N LYS A 86 -31.22 -19.81 -27.93
CA LYS A 86 -30.31 -19.54 -29.05
C LYS A 86 -29.74 -18.13 -28.97
N LYS A 87 -30.55 -17.12 -28.69
CA LYS A 87 -30.08 -15.72 -28.50
C LYS A 87 -29.17 -15.59 -27.28
N GLY A 88 -29.51 -16.26 -26.18
CA GLY A 88 -28.68 -16.33 -24.98
C GLY A 88 -27.31 -16.96 -25.26
N LEU A 89 -27.28 -18.09 -25.97
CA LEU A 89 -26.05 -18.79 -26.34
C LEU A 89 -25.16 -17.96 -27.26
N ILE A 90 -25.74 -17.26 -28.24
CA ILE A 90 -25.01 -16.33 -29.11
C ILE A 90 -24.45 -15.15 -28.33
N ASN A 91 -25.19 -14.62 -27.34
CA ASN A 91 -24.69 -13.54 -26.49
C ASN A 91 -23.52 -14.00 -25.61
N ILE A 92 -23.64 -15.20 -25.03
CA ILE A 92 -22.57 -15.82 -24.24
C ILE A 92 -21.32 -16.04 -25.12
N ASP A 93 -21.47 -16.58 -26.34
CA ASP A 93 -20.35 -16.76 -27.28
C ASP A 93 -19.66 -15.43 -27.62
N LYS A 94 -20.42 -14.35 -27.84
CA LYS A 94 -19.86 -13.01 -28.05
C LYS A 94 -19.11 -12.51 -26.82
N ARG A 95 -19.64 -12.71 -25.61
CA ARG A 95 -18.97 -12.33 -24.36
C ARG A 95 -17.69 -13.12 -24.14
N ILE A 96 -17.67 -14.41 -24.49
CA ILE A 96 -16.46 -15.26 -24.42
C ILE A 96 -15.39 -14.71 -25.37
N LYS A 97 -15.74 -14.37 -26.62
CA LYS A 97 -14.79 -13.77 -27.59
C LYS A 97 -14.25 -12.42 -27.14
N LEU A 98 -15.06 -11.61 -26.45
CA LEU A 98 -14.61 -10.35 -25.86
C LEU A 98 -13.63 -10.54 -24.68
N LEU A 99 -13.56 -11.74 -24.09
CA LEU A 99 -12.62 -12.08 -23.02
C LEU A 99 -11.28 -12.63 -23.54
N ASP A 100 -11.14 -12.93 -24.84
CA ASP A 100 -9.87 -13.37 -25.44
C ASP A 100 -8.71 -12.34 -25.27
N PRO A 101 -8.92 -11.02 -25.42
CA PRO A 101 -7.89 -10.02 -25.13
C PRO A 101 -7.44 -10.03 -23.66
N LEU A 102 -8.32 -10.44 -22.74
CA LEU A 102 -8.04 -10.53 -21.31
C LEU A 102 -7.02 -11.65 -21.02
N LYS A 103 -7.08 -12.75 -21.77
CA LYS A 103 -6.05 -13.81 -21.74
C LYS A 103 -4.68 -13.27 -22.17
N GLY A 104 -4.64 -12.39 -23.17
CA GLY A 104 -3.40 -11.70 -23.59
C GLY A 104 -2.88 -10.72 -22.54
N ALA A 105 -3.77 -10.00 -21.86
CA ALA A 105 -3.40 -9.11 -20.75
C ALA A 105 -2.84 -9.90 -19.55
N VAL A 106 -3.46 -11.02 -19.18
CA VAL A 106 -2.95 -11.91 -18.12
C VAL A 106 -1.57 -12.46 -18.47
N SER A 107 -1.36 -12.91 -19.71
CA SER A 107 -0.04 -13.37 -20.16
C SER A 107 1.04 -12.29 -20.05
N ARG A 108 0.70 -11.02 -20.30
CA ARG A 108 1.63 -9.89 -20.13
C ARG A 108 1.88 -9.57 -18.65
N ILE A 109 0.86 -9.71 -17.81
CA ILE A 109 1.00 -9.54 -16.36
C ILE A 109 1.93 -10.62 -15.81
N ASP A 110 1.80 -11.88 -16.24
CA ASP A 110 2.69 -12.97 -15.84
C ASP A 110 4.14 -12.70 -16.24
N GLU A 111 4.37 -12.19 -17.45
CA GLU A 111 5.72 -11.84 -17.93
C GLU A 111 6.33 -10.67 -17.13
N ARG A 112 5.52 -9.66 -16.81
CA ARG A 112 5.96 -8.55 -15.94
C ARG A 112 6.19 -9.02 -14.50
N LEU A 113 5.40 -9.97 -14.01
CA LEU A 113 5.57 -10.55 -12.68
C LEU A 113 6.86 -11.34 -12.59
N ALA A 114 7.19 -12.16 -13.59
CA ALA A 114 8.46 -12.88 -13.67
C ALA A 114 9.67 -11.92 -13.74
N ALA A 115 9.54 -10.80 -14.47
CA ALA A 115 10.57 -9.77 -14.50
C ALA A 115 10.76 -9.09 -13.13
N VAL A 116 9.66 -8.76 -12.44
CA VAL A 116 9.68 -8.19 -11.08
C VAL A 116 10.28 -9.16 -10.07
N GLU A 117 9.94 -10.45 -10.14
CA GLU A 117 10.51 -11.50 -9.31
C GLU A 117 12.03 -11.59 -9.49
N THR A 118 12.51 -11.53 -10.74
CA THR A 118 13.94 -11.53 -11.04
C THR A 118 14.65 -10.30 -10.47
N ILE A 119 14.03 -9.12 -10.56
CA ILE A 119 14.57 -7.87 -9.99
C ILE A 119 14.60 -7.96 -8.46
N LEU A 120 13.56 -8.50 -7.83
CA LEU A 120 13.52 -8.71 -6.38
C LEU A 120 14.60 -9.69 -5.91
N LEU A 121 14.79 -10.80 -6.61
CA LEU A 121 15.86 -11.76 -6.31
C LEU A 121 17.26 -11.14 -6.45
N GLN A 122 17.47 -10.31 -7.49
CA GLN A 122 18.73 -9.60 -7.68
C GLN A 122 18.97 -8.54 -6.59
N LYS A 123 17.93 -7.81 -6.20
CA LYS A 123 17.99 -6.81 -5.14
C LYS A 123 18.24 -7.45 -3.77
N ASP A 124 17.60 -8.58 -3.49
CA ASP A 124 17.82 -9.36 -2.27
C ASP A 124 19.25 -9.93 -2.20
N LYS A 125 19.83 -10.30 -3.36
CA LYS A 125 21.25 -10.67 -3.45
C LYS A 125 22.18 -9.48 -3.19
N GLU A 126 21.94 -8.32 -3.80
CA GLU A 126 22.72 -7.10 -3.54
C GLU A 126 22.65 -6.64 -2.09
N ASP A 127 21.47 -6.72 -1.45
CA ASP A 127 21.28 -6.27 -0.08
C ASP A 127 21.96 -7.24 0.91
N ARG A 128 22.01 -8.55 0.61
CA ARG A 128 22.88 -9.51 1.32
C ARG A 128 24.36 -9.21 1.14
N ASP A 129 24.81 -8.91 -0.07
CA ASP A 129 26.22 -8.58 -0.35
C ASP A 129 26.63 -7.29 0.38
N ARG A 130 25.75 -6.27 0.42
CA ARG A 130 25.95 -5.05 1.21
C ARG A 130 26.04 -5.33 2.72
N GLN A 131 25.19 -6.19 3.25
CA GLN A 131 25.26 -6.60 4.66
C GLN A 131 26.56 -7.34 4.99
N GLN A 132 27.04 -8.21 4.10
CA GLN A 132 28.32 -8.89 4.27
C GLN A 132 29.50 -7.91 4.23
N GLN A 133 29.49 -6.92 3.32
CA GLN A 133 30.52 -5.86 3.30
C GLN A 133 30.50 -5.03 4.59
N GLN A 134 29.32 -4.68 5.10
CA GLN A 134 29.22 -3.97 6.39
C GLN A 134 29.77 -4.79 7.56
N GLN A 135 29.53 -6.11 7.58
CA GLN A 135 30.10 -6.99 8.59
C GLN A 135 31.62 -7.11 8.49
N GLN A 136 32.18 -7.18 7.27
CA GLN A 136 33.63 -7.19 7.06
C GLN A 136 34.28 -5.88 7.52
N ILE A 137 33.66 -4.72 7.23
CA ILE A 137 34.14 -3.42 7.71
C ILE A 137 34.09 -3.37 9.25
N TYR A 138 33.02 -3.87 9.85
CA TYR A 138 32.89 -3.94 11.30
C TYR A 138 34.00 -4.81 11.93
N ASP A 139 34.28 -5.98 11.35
CA ASP A 139 35.33 -6.89 11.83
C ASP A 139 36.73 -6.27 11.70
N ILE A 140 37.02 -5.58 10.58
CA ILE A 140 38.28 -4.84 10.39
C ILE A 140 38.44 -3.75 11.46
N VAL A 141 37.37 -3.00 11.77
CA VAL A 141 37.40 -1.95 12.81
C VAL A 141 37.67 -2.56 14.19
N VAL A 142 37.04 -3.70 14.50
CA VAL A 142 37.26 -4.42 15.77
C VAL A 142 38.69 -4.96 15.85
N ASP A 143 39.24 -5.48 14.77
CA ASP A 143 40.62 -6.00 14.72
C ASP A 143 41.65 -4.87 14.87
N ILE A 144 41.42 -3.70 14.24
CA ILE A 144 42.23 -2.49 14.47
C ILE A 144 42.15 -2.07 15.94
N GLN A 145 40.95 -2.05 16.53
CA GLN A 145 40.76 -1.67 17.94
C GLN A 145 41.47 -2.63 18.91
N ARG A 146 41.59 -3.91 18.55
CA ARG A 146 42.33 -4.91 19.34
C ARG A 146 43.84 -4.84 19.14
N LYS A 147 44.32 -4.44 17.97
CA LYS A 147 45.75 -4.35 17.63
C LYS A 147 46.38 -3.01 18.03
N LEU A 148 45.59 -1.95 18.15
CA LEU A 148 46.06 -0.62 18.55
C LEU A 148 46.80 -0.59 19.91
N PRO A 149 46.30 -1.26 20.98
CA PRO A 149 46.98 -1.29 22.28
C PRO A 149 48.32 -2.02 22.19
N THR A 150 48.35 -3.14 21.47
CA THR A 150 49.57 -3.96 21.29
C THR A 150 50.63 -3.22 20.49
N LEU A 151 50.24 -2.48 19.44
CA LEU A 151 51.16 -1.62 18.68
C LEU A 151 51.68 -0.45 19.52
N LEU A 152 50.83 0.12 20.38
CA LEU A 152 51.23 1.19 21.30
C LEU A 152 52.23 0.68 22.36
N ASP A 153 52.00 -0.52 22.89
CA ASP A 153 52.89 -1.17 23.85
C ASP A 153 54.22 -1.59 23.21
N GLN A 154 54.20 -2.10 21.97
CA GLN A 154 55.41 -2.38 21.20
C GLN A 154 56.21 -1.11 20.94
N LEU A 155 55.55 0.00 20.59
CA LEU A 155 56.21 1.28 20.34
C LEU A 155 56.79 1.88 21.63
N ASN A 156 56.10 1.71 22.76
CA ASN A 156 56.61 2.08 24.08
C ASN A 156 57.81 1.21 24.51
N GLN A 157 57.80 -0.09 24.19
CA GLN A 157 58.94 -0.98 24.40
C GLN A 157 60.13 -0.61 23.52
N ASP A 158 59.91 -0.33 22.24
CA ASP A 158 60.96 0.08 21.30
C ASP A 158 61.58 1.42 21.72
N LEU A 159 60.77 2.37 22.18
CA LEU A 159 61.26 3.62 22.77
C LEU A 159 62.08 3.37 24.04
N SER A 160 61.59 2.51 24.94
CA SER A 160 62.28 2.19 26.20
C SER A 160 63.59 1.44 25.97
N GLN A 161 63.63 0.53 24.99
CA GLN A 161 64.81 -0.24 24.61
C GLN A 161 65.85 0.65 23.91
N LYS A 162 65.40 1.59 23.07
CA LYS A 162 66.28 2.57 22.42
C LYS A 162 66.87 3.60 23.40
N VAL A 163 66.16 3.91 24.48
CA VAL A 163 66.67 4.75 25.59
C VAL A 163 67.67 4.00 26.48
N GLN A 164 67.53 2.67 26.64
CA GLN A 164 68.48 1.85 27.40
C GLN A 164 69.74 1.49 26.60
N MET A 165 69.66 1.33 25.28
CA MET A 165 70.82 1.07 24.41
C MET A 165 71.75 2.27 24.22
N SER A 166 71.30 3.52 24.45
CA SER A 166 72.18 4.69 24.34
C SER A 166 73.09 4.93 25.55
N THR A 167 72.97 4.15 26.63
CA THR A 167 73.74 4.36 27.88
C THR A 167 74.81 3.28 28.14
N VAL A 168 74.83 2.18 27.40
CA VAL A 168 75.81 1.09 27.59
C VAL A 168 76.27 0.58 26.23
N GLU A 169 77.29 1.20 25.64
CA GLU A 169 78.23 0.56 24.69
C GLU A 169 79.39 1.50 24.37
N SER A 170 80.19 1.80 25.38
CA SER A 170 81.60 2.16 25.20
C SER A 170 82.42 0.98 25.71
N LYS A 171 82.83 0.07 24.82
CA LYS A 171 84.01 -0.80 24.97
C LYS A 171 84.25 -1.66 23.72
N THR A 172 85.36 -1.36 23.07
CA THR A 172 86.33 -2.30 22.47
C THR A 172 85.78 -3.43 21.57
N ASN A 173 86.10 -3.38 20.27
CA ASN A 173 87.27 -4.14 19.80
C ASN A 173 87.71 -3.80 18.38
N SER A 174 89.02 -3.78 18.25
CA SER A 174 89.87 -3.75 17.07
C SER A 174 89.70 -5.00 16.19
N ASN A 175 89.63 -4.85 14.85
CA ASN A 175 90.75 -5.17 13.95
C ASN A 175 90.37 -5.09 12.45
N PRO A 176 91.40 -4.96 11.58
CA PRO A 176 91.34 -4.26 10.31
C PRO A 176 91.25 -5.23 9.13
N SER A 177 90.89 -4.72 7.96
CA SER A 177 91.53 -5.00 6.67
C SER A 177 90.62 -4.51 5.55
N THR A 178 91.16 -3.69 4.66
CA THR A 178 91.19 -3.87 3.20
C THR A 178 91.38 -2.49 2.54
N LEU A 179 92.35 -2.43 1.62
CA LEU A 179 92.64 -1.37 0.64
C LEU A 179 93.69 -0.32 1.03
N GLN A 180 94.91 -0.83 1.21
CA GLN A 180 96.06 -0.30 0.48
C GLN A 180 95.81 -0.43 -1.04
N MET A 181 95.89 0.66 -1.79
CA MET A 181 96.76 0.80 -2.96
C MET A 181 96.61 2.19 -3.59
N PHE A 182 97.71 2.64 -4.21
CA PHE A 182 97.90 3.89 -4.97
C PHE A 182 98.31 5.13 -4.18
N MET A 183 99.60 5.14 -3.84
CA MET A 183 100.40 6.37 -3.80
C MET A 183 100.85 6.71 -5.23
N SER A 184 100.78 7.99 -5.64
CA SER A 184 101.87 8.78 -6.26
C SER A 184 101.35 10.01 -7.02
N ALA A 185 101.68 11.23 -6.55
CA ALA A 185 101.98 12.45 -7.35
C ALA A 185 102.02 13.73 -6.45
N PRO A 186 102.80 14.77 -6.82
CA PRO A 186 103.43 15.75 -5.91
C PRO A 186 102.56 16.99 -5.54
N PRO A 187 102.97 17.83 -4.56
CA PRO A 187 102.07 18.75 -3.86
C PRO A 187 101.86 20.07 -4.63
N ALA A 188 100.60 20.46 -4.83
CA ALA A 188 100.23 21.77 -5.34
C ALA A 188 99.61 22.62 -4.22
N GLU A 189 99.97 23.90 -4.26
CA GLU A 189 99.74 24.96 -3.27
C GLU A 189 98.29 25.14 -2.80
N ILE A 190 98.18 25.59 -1.56
CA ILE A 190 96.95 26.07 -0.93
C ILE A 190 96.66 27.47 -1.48
N THR A 191 95.56 27.63 -2.20
CA THR A 191 94.92 28.94 -2.40
C THR A 191 93.47 28.82 -1.95
N GLU A 192 93.14 29.46 -0.84
CA GLU A 192 91.76 29.64 -0.39
C GLU A 192 90.99 30.48 -1.44
N PRO A 193 89.85 30.02 -1.98
CA PRO A 193 88.95 30.92 -2.69
C PRO A 193 88.09 31.65 -1.66
N MET A 194 88.51 32.85 -1.28
CA MET A 194 87.59 33.83 -0.72
C MET A 194 86.50 34.11 -1.76
N MET A 195 85.22 33.95 -1.40
CA MET A 195 84.09 34.36 -2.25
C MET A 195 84.28 35.81 -2.69
N THR A 196 84.31 36.05 -3.99
CA THR A 196 84.46 37.38 -4.57
C THR A 196 83.15 38.15 -4.49
N LYS A 197 83.23 39.47 -4.22
CA LYS A 197 82.08 40.41 -4.10
C LYS A 197 81.09 40.37 -5.29
N LYS A 198 81.54 39.86 -6.44
CA LYS A 198 80.74 39.66 -7.65
C LYS A 198 79.72 38.52 -7.51
N ASP A 199 80.10 37.44 -6.85
CA ASP A 199 79.23 36.27 -6.62
C ASP A 199 78.10 36.61 -5.65
N PHE A 200 78.38 37.47 -4.66
CA PHE A 200 77.37 38.01 -3.76
C PHE A 200 76.35 38.90 -4.50
N SER A 201 76.81 39.77 -5.40
CA SER A 201 75.90 40.61 -6.21
C SER A 201 75.02 39.81 -7.18
N SER A 202 75.52 38.67 -7.67
CA SER A 202 74.75 37.79 -8.55
C SER A 202 73.66 37.06 -7.77
N MET A 203 73.97 36.61 -6.56
CA MET A 203 73.00 35.96 -5.68
C MET A 203 71.95 36.95 -5.17
N GLU A 204 72.33 38.19 -4.86
CA GLU A 204 71.39 39.26 -4.50
C GLU A 204 70.41 39.56 -5.64
N LYS A 205 70.91 39.65 -6.88
CA LYS A 205 70.05 39.85 -8.06
C LYS A 205 69.09 38.68 -8.30
N GLU A 206 69.55 37.45 -8.14
CA GLU A 206 68.71 36.25 -8.29
C GLU A 206 67.61 36.17 -7.21
N VAL A 207 67.93 36.57 -5.98
CA VAL A 207 66.94 36.63 -4.88
C VAL A 207 65.89 37.70 -5.16
N VAL A 208 66.29 38.87 -5.69
CA VAL A 208 65.36 39.94 -6.08
C VAL A 208 64.44 39.48 -7.22
N ASP A 209 64.96 38.83 -8.26
CA ASP A 209 64.15 38.33 -9.38
C ASP A 209 63.14 37.24 -8.92
N LYS A 210 63.55 36.35 -8.00
CA LYS A 210 62.63 35.36 -7.41
C LYS A 210 61.57 36.01 -6.53
N MET A 211 61.92 37.05 -5.78
CA MET A 211 60.98 37.79 -4.94
C MET A 211 59.97 38.58 -5.78
N GLU A 212 60.39 39.10 -6.94
CA GLU A 212 59.50 39.75 -7.90
C GLU A 212 58.56 38.74 -8.57
N THR A 213 59.06 37.55 -8.90
CA THR A 213 58.23 36.44 -9.41
C THR A 213 57.20 35.99 -8.39
N VAL A 214 57.58 35.84 -7.11
CA VAL A 214 56.64 35.52 -6.02
C VAL A 214 55.63 36.65 -5.80
N SER A 215 56.04 37.91 -5.92
CA SER A 215 55.11 39.05 -5.82
C SER A 215 54.11 39.05 -6.98
N ALA A 216 54.53 38.67 -8.18
CA ALA A 216 53.64 38.53 -9.33
C ALA A 216 52.64 37.39 -9.17
N THR A 217 53.06 36.24 -8.62
CA THR A 217 52.14 35.12 -8.34
C THR A 217 51.15 35.45 -7.23
N ILE A 218 51.56 36.17 -6.18
CA ILE A 218 50.66 36.65 -5.12
C ILE A 218 49.58 37.56 -5.72
N ARG A 219 49.95 38.52 -6.58
CA ARG A 219 48.97 39.40 -7.26
C ARG A 219 47.98 38.62 -8.13
N SER A 220 48.47 37.60 -8.84
CA SER A 220 47.61 36.73 -9.66
C SER A 220 46.61 35.95 -8.79
N VAL A 221 47.07 35.40 -7.67
CA VAL A 221 46.20 34.70 -6.70
C VAL A 221 45.18 35.65 -6.09
N GLU A 222 45.56 36.87 -5.74
CA GLU A 222 44.63 37.91 -5.23
C GLU A 222 43.55 38.25 -6.26
N GLN A 223 43.91 38.32 -7.55
CA GLN A 223 42.97 38.59 -8.64
C GLN A 223 41.98 37.44 -8.85
N GLU A 224 42.45 36.19 -8.83
CA GLU A 224 41.58 35.00 -8.93
C GLU A 224 40.69 34.86 -7.68
N LEU A 225 41.20 35.16 -6.48
CA LEU A 225 40.40 35.17 -5.26
C LEU A 225 39.27 36.21 -5.33
N SER A 226 39.56 37.37 -5.91
CA SER A 226 38.58 38.44 -6.12
C SER A 226 37.49 38.03 -7.11
N LYS A 227 37.87 37.32 -8.19
CA LYS A 227 36.94 36.80 -9.19
C LYS A 227 36.04 35.71 -8.62
N ILE A 228 36.60 34.75 -7.87
CA ILE A 228 35.85 33.70 -7.16
C ILE A 228 34.87 34.31 -6.16
N ARG A 229 35.27 35.37 -5.44
CA ARG A 229 34.38 36.07 -4.51
C ARG A 229 33.20 36.73 -5.23
N LEU A 230 33.43 37.33 -6.39
CA LEU A 230 32.38 37.96 -7.19
C LEU A 230 31.42 36.91 -7.77
N GLU A 231 31.94 35.81 -8.31
CA GLU A 231 31.15 34.69 -8.86
C GLU A 231 30.31 33.98 -7.79
N ASN A 232 30.86 33.81 -6.59
CA ASN A 232 30.11 33.26 -5.45
C ASN A 232 28.99 34.20 -5.02
N LEU A 233 29.23 35.51 -4.99
CA LEU A 233 28.21 36.50 -4.63
C LEU A 233 27.06 36.52 -5.65
N SER A 234 27.37 36.47 -6.95
CA SER A 234 26.35 36.37 -8.00
C SER A 234 25.58 35.04 -7.94
N SER A 235 26.28 33.92 -7.72
CA SER A 235 25.65 32.60 -7.62
C SER A 235 24.70 32.50 -6.43
N ILE A 236 25.09 33.05 -5.27
CA ILE A 236 24.23 33.13 -4.08
C ILE A 236 23.00 34.01 -4.36
N LYS A 237 23.17 35.11 -5.08
CA LYS A 237 22.07 36.00 -5.46
C LYS A 237 21.06 35.30 -6.38
N ASP A 238 21.54 34.54 -7.36
CA ASP A 238 20.70 33.79 -8.29
C ASP A 238 19.96 32.65 -7.58
N ILE A 239 20.61 31.95 -6.65
CA ILE A 239 19.98 30.93 -5.81
C ILE A 239 18.86 31.57 -4.96
N ASN A 240 19.11 32.74 -4.38
CA ASN A 240 18.12 33.44 -3.56
C ASN A 240 16.91 33.90 -4.40
N ASN A 241 17.15 34.44 -5.59
CA ASN A 241 16.09 34.82 -6.52
C ASN A 241 15.25 33.61 -6.95
N LYS A 242 15.89 32.49 -7.31
CA LYS A 242 15.20 31.25 -7.69
C LYS A 242 14.43 30.64 -6.52
N SER A 243 14.96 30.74 -5.30
CA SER A 243 14.26 30.31 -4.08
C SER A 243 13.02 31.17 -3.81
N THR A 244 13.11 32.49 -4.05
CA THR A 244 11.98 33.42 -3.89
C THR A 244 10.88 33.14 -4.92
N GLU A 245 11.25 32.91 -6.19
CA GLU A 245 10.31 32.54 -7.24
C GLU A 245 9.61 31.19 -6.96
N ASN A 246 10.34 30.21 -6.43
CA ASN A 246 9.74 28.94 -6.02
C ASN A 246 8.77 29.11 -4.84
N LEU A 247 9.08 29.98 -3.89
CA LEU A 247 8.19 30.29 -2.77
C LEU A 247 6.91 30.97 -3.24
N ASP A 248 6.99 31.86 -4.23
CA ASP A 248 5.81 32.45 -4.88
C ASP A 248 4.98 31.41 -5.65
N LYS A 249 5.61 30.45 -6.32
CA LYS A 249 4.89 29.33 -6.98
C LYS A 249 4.15 28.46 -5.98
N VAL A 250 4.80 28.10 -4.87
CA VAL A 250 4.17 27.34 -3.77
C VAL A 250 3.02 28.13 -3.16
N LYS A 251 3.20 29.44 -2.95
CA LYS A 251 2.14 30.32 -2.45
C LYS A 251 0.93 30.33 -3.38
N ARG A 252 1.13 30.47 -4.70
CA ARG A 252 0.03 30.38 -5.68
C ARG A 252 -0.67 29.02 -5.68
N GLN A 253 0.08 27.93 -5.51
CA GLN A 253 -0.52 26.61 -5.38
C GLN A 253 -1.34 26.49 -4.09
N LEU A 254 -0.85 27.03 -2.98
CA LEU A 254 -1.58 27.06 -1.72
C LEU A 254 -2.86 27.89 -1.83
N ASP A 255 -2.80 29.07 -2.46
CA ASP A 255 -3.98 29.92 -2.72
C ASP A 255 -5.01 29.20 -3.62
N ASN A 256 -4.54 28.45 -4.62
CA ASN A 256 -5.41 27.62 -5.47
C ASN A 256 -6.05 26.46 -4.70
N SER A 257 -5.28 25.78 -3.83
CA SER A 257 -5.78 24.74 -2.95
C SER A 257 -6.77 25.29 -1.93
N GLU A 258 -6.52 26.48 -1.38
CA GLU A 258 -7.44 27.19 -0.47
C GLU A 258 -8.73 27.57 -1.21
N SER A 259 -8.65 28.04 -2.45
CA SER A 259 -9.82 28.29 -3.30
C SER A 259 -10.62 27.01 -3.59
N LEU A 260 -9.94 25.89 -3.84
CA LEU A 260 -10.59 24.60 -4.01
C LEU A 260 -11.26 24.12 -2.71
N LEU A 261 -10.57 24.23 -1.57
CA LEU A 261 -11.13 23.91 -0.26
C LEU A 261 -12.35 24.77 0.04
N ALA A 262 -12.30 26.07 -0.23
CA ALA A 262 -13.45 26.96 -0.10
C ALA A 262 -14.61 26.54 -1.03
N LYS A 263 -14.33 26.08 -2.25
CA LYS A 263 -15.35 25.52 -3.16
C LYS A 263 -15.93 24.21 -2.64
N TYR A 264 -15.11 23.33 -2.06
CA TYR A 264 -15.59 22.10 -1.43
C TYR A 264 -16.41 22.39 -0.19
N GLU A 265 -15.97 23.32 0.67
CA GLU A 265 -16.68 23.76 1.86
C GLU A 265 -18.01 24.41 1.49
N ASN A 266 -18.04 25.24 0.45
CA ASN A 266 -19.27 25.85 -0.05
C ASN A 266 -20.18 24.81 -0.72
N LYS A 267 -19.64 23.83 -1.45
CA LYS A 267 -20.42 22.67 -1.94
C LYS A 267 -20.93 21.80 -0.79
N LEU A 268 -20.16 21.59 0.27
CA LEU A 268 -20.55 20.86 1.47
C LEU A 268 -21.65 21.61 2.20
N ALA A 269 -21.57 22.94 2.30
CA ALA A 269 -22.63 23.79 2.82
C ALA A 269 -23.86 23.77 1.93
N GLU A 270 -23.70 23.78 0.60
CA GLU A 270 -24.80 23.61 -0.36
C GLU A 270 -25.43 22.23 -0.25
N TYR A 271 -24.65 21.16 -0.10
CA TYR A 271 -25.15 19.82 0.17
C TYR A 271 -25.81 19.74 1.55
N ASN A 272 -25.30 20.41 2.57
CA ASN A 272 -25.90 20.43 3.90
C ASN A 272 -27.21 21.25 3.93
N ASN A 273 -27.33 22.26 3.07
CA ASN A 273 -28.57 23.04 2.86
C ASN A 273 -29.53 22.38 1.85
N ARG A 274 -29.03 21.53 0.94
CA ARG A 274 -29.81 20.69 0.01
C ARG A 274 -30.17 19.33 0.59
N ILE A 275 -29.50 18.87 1.64
CA ILE A 275 -30.01 17.85 2.54
C ILE A 275 -31.21 18.54 3.19
N PRO A 276 -32.43 18.19 2.81
CA PRO A 276 -33.55 18.57 3.64
C PRO A 276 -33.21 17.98 5.00
N LYS A 277 -33.36 18.76 6.09
CA LYS A 277 -33.74 18.14 7.35
C LYS A 277 -34.76 17.08 6.96
N ILE A 278 -34.51 15.81 7.29
CA ILE A 278 -35.46 14.73 7.09
C ILE A 278 -36.60 14.97 8.10
N VAL A 279 -37.33 16.05 7.91
CA VAL A 279 -38.76 16.07 8.01
C VAL A 279 -39.18 15.45 6.67
N PRO A 280 -39.90 14.32 6.68
CA PRO A 280 -40.31 13.66 5.45
C PRO A 280 -41.30 14.56 4.71
N ASP A 281 -40.79 15.39 3.79
CA ASP A 281 -41.60 16.28 2.95
C ASP A 281 -41.50 15.87 1.48
N ASN A 282 -41.91 14.62 1.22
CA ASN A 282 -42.17 14.10 -0.13
C ASN A 282 -43.59 13.53 -0.21
N HIS A 283 -44.55 14.20 0.43
CA HIS A 283 -45.88 13.65 0.68
C HIS A 283 -47.06 14.39 0.04
N LYS A 284 -46.90 15.39 -0.84
CA LYS A 284 -48.11 15.96 -1.49
C LYS A 284 -48.79 14.98 -2.46
N GLU A 285 -48.06 14.36 -3.38
CA GLU A 285 -48.65 13.36 -4.29
C GLU A 285 -48.93 12.02 -3.58
N GLN A 286 -48.13 11.67 -2.58
CA GLN A 286 -48.34 10.43 -1.83
C GLN A 286 -49.50 10.54 -0.83
N ASP A 287 -49.75 11.71 -0.24
CA ASP A 287 -50.93 11.93 0.62
C ASP A 287 -52.20 12.16 -0.19
N GLU A 288 -52.14 12.80 -1.36
CA GLU A 288 -53.30 12.85 -2.28
C GLU A 288 -53.65 11.44 -2.81
N TRP A 289 -52.66 10.62 -3.14
CA TRP A 289 -52.90 9.23 -3.53
C TRP A 289 -53.38 8.38 -2.35
N LYS A 290 -52.84 8.55 -1.13
CA LYS A 290 -53.33 7.88 0.08
C LYS A 290 -54.75 8.32 0.42
N GLU A 291 -55.07 9.60 0.36
CA GLU A 291 -56.42 10.11 0.62
C GLU A 291 -57.41 9.62 -0.45
N SER A 292 -57.02 9.65 -1.73
CA SER A 292 -57.82 9.10 -2.82
C SER A 292 -58.05 7.60 -2.64
N PHE A 293 -57.00 6.84 -2.30
CA PHE A 293 -57.09 5.41 -2.03
C PHE A 293 -57.96 5.12 -0.81
N LEU A 294 -57.77 5.85 0.31
CA LEU A 294 -58.59 5.74 1.51
C LEU A 294 -60.06 6.07 1.21
N LYS A 295 -60.34 7.09 0.38
CA LYS A 295 -61.69 7.49 -0.01
C LYS A 295 -62.36 6.44 -0.90
N VAL A 296 -61.62 5.84 -1.84
CA VAL A 296 -62.11 4.71 -2.65
C VAL A 296 -62.39 3.49 -1.76
N LEU A 297 -61.52 3.21 -0.78
CA LEU A 297 -61.69 2.11 0.16
C LEU A 297 -62.91 2.33 1.08
N ASP A 298 -63.13 3.55 1.53
CA ASP A 298 -64.29 3.90 2.36
C ASP A 298 -65.59 3.87 1.55
N THR A 299 -65.54 4.25 0.27
CA THR A 299 -66.67 4.11 -0.68
C THR A 299 -67.00 2.64 -0.95
N GLN A 300 -66.00 1.79 -1.15
CA GLN A 300 -66.22 0.35 -1.28
C GLN A 300 -66.74 -0.27 0.02
N LYS A 301 -66.27 0.20 1.18
CA LYS A 301 -66.73 -0.26 2.48
C LYS A 301 -68.20 0.10 2.73
N THR A 302 -68.64 1.30 2.34
CA THR A 302 -70.06 1.71 2.41
C THR A 302 -70.93 0.94 1.42
N GLU A 303 -70.46 0.69 0.20
CA GLU A 303 -71.17 -0.16 -0.77
C GLU A 303 -71.31 -1.62 -0.27
N ILE A 304 -70.24 -2.22 0.26
CA ILE A 304 -70.27 -3.58 0.81
C ILE A 304 -71.18 -3.66 2.03
N THR A 305 -71.14 -2.68 2.93
CA THR A 305 -72.05 -2.66 4.09
C THR A 305 -73.50 -2.44 3.66
N GLY A 306 -73.76 -1.63 2.63
CA GLY A 306 -75.05 -1.50 1.97
C GLY A 306 -75.56 -2.84 1.43
N LEU A 307 -74.75 -3.54 0.64
CA LEU A 307 -75.07 -4.86 0.11
C LEU A 307 -75.30 -5.90 1.22
N VAL A 308 -74.53 -5.85 2.32
CA VAL A 308 -74.74 -6.72 3.48
C VAL A 308 -76.06 -6.40 4.17
N THR A 309 -76.44 -5.13 4.28
CA THR A 309 -77.76 -4.76 4.84
C THR A 309 -78.90 -5.18 3.92
N GLU A 310 -78.76 -5.03 2.59
CA GLU A 310 -79.74 -5.50 1.61
C GLU A 310 -79.87 -7.03 1.63
N LEU A 311 -78.76 -7.77 1.68
CA LEU A 311 -78.74 -9.22 1.86
C LEU A 311 -79.41 -9.64 3.17
N ARG A 312 -79.24 -8.87 4.25
CA ARG A 312 -79.90 -9.13 5.53
C ARG A 312 -81.40 -8.86 5.47
N VAL A 313 -81.84 -7.85 4.72
CA VAL A 313 -83.25 -7.57 4.45
C VAL A 313 -83.86 -8.70 3.60
N VAL A 314 -83.18 -9.12 2.53
CA VAL A 314 -83.59 -10.26 1.68
C VAL A 314 -83.63 -11.55 2.49
N GLN A 315 -82.67 -11.78 3.39
CA GLN A 315 -82.65 -12.96 4.25
C GLN A 315 -83.79 -12.94 5.28
N ASN A 316 -84.12 -11.78 5.85
CA ASN A 316 -85.29 -11.64 6.71
C ASN A 316 -86.60 -11.85 5.93
N GLN A 317 -86.66 -11.45 4.66
CA GLN A 317 -87.79 -11.76 3.77
C GLN A 317 -87.86 -13.25 3.41
N LEU A 318 -86.71 -13.92 3.25
CA LEU A 318 -86.61 -15.35 2.98
C LEU A 318 -87.09 -16.20 4.18
N THR A 319 -86.97 -15.69 5.41
CA THR A 319 -87.51 -16.35 6.62
C THR A 319 -89.04 -16.27 6.75
N LEU A 320 -89.72 -15.49 5.90
CA LEU A 320 -91.18 -15.36 5.87
C LEU A 320 -91.84 -16.24 4.79
N LEU A 321 -91.09 -17.13 4.11
CA LEU A 321 -91.66 -18.04 3.12
C LEU A 321 -92.70 -18.97 3.78
N PRO A 322 -93.97 -19.01 3.29
CA PRO A 322 -94.98 -19.90 3.81
C PRO A 322 -94.67 -21.37 3.47
N LYS A 323 -95.04 -22.27 4.37
CA LYS A 323 -94.87 -23.72 4.21
C LYS A 323 -95.66 -24.26 3.01
N LYS A 324 -94.94 -24.62 1.94
CA LYS A 324 -95.14 -25.77 1.03
C LYS A 324 -96.54 -26.11 0.46
N SER A 325 -97.48 -25.18 0.36
CA SER A 325 -98.67 -25.39 -0.47
C SER A 325 -99.03 -24.12 -1.22
N GLU A 326 -99.03 -24.23 -2.55
CA GLU A 326 -99.35 -23.21 -3.57
C GLU A 326 -98.15 -22.36 -4.02
N ILE A 327 -97.43 -22.87 -5.03
CA ILE A 327 -96.46 -22.10 -5.81
C ILE A 327 -97.25 -21.20 -6.77
N ASP A 328 -97.26 -19.90 -6.50
CA ASP A 328 -97.85 -18.87 -7.37
C ASP A 328 -96.89 -18.58 -8.56
N PRO A 329 -97.35 -18.55 -9.83
CA PRO A 329 -96.53 -18.23 -10.99
C PRO A 329 -95.81 -16.87 -10.91
N THR A 330 -96.26 -15.94 -10.07
CA THR A 330 -95.56 -14.67 -9.80
C THR A 330 -94.25 -14.85 -9.03
N GLU A 331 -94.15 -15.88 -8.18
CA GLU A 331 -92.95 -16.19 -7.39
C GLU A 331 -91.84 -16.80 -8.27
N ILE A 332 -92.21 -17.65 -9.24
CA ILE A 332 -91.30 -18.15 -10.29
C ILE A 332 -90.72 -16.98 -11.10
N ARG A 333 -91.55 -15.96 -11.40
CA ARG A 333 -91.10 -14.78 -12.15
C ARG A 333 -90.16 -13.89 -11.32
N ASN A 334 -90.36 -13.82 -10.01
CA ASN A 334 -89.45 -13.10 -9.11
C ASN A 334 -88.13 -13.86 -8.91
N LEU A 335 -88.15 -15.20 -8.85
CA LEU A 335 -86.95 -16.03 -8.89
C LEU A 335 -86.17 -15.89 -10.19
N GLY A 336 -86.85 -15.80 -11.35
CA GLY A 336 -86.18 -15.52 -12.63
C GLY A 336 -85.52 -14.14 -12.68
N LYS A 337 -86.11 -13.12 -12.04
CA LYS A 337 -85.47 -11.80 -11.88
C LYS A 337 -84.26 -11.87 -10.94
N MET A 338 -84.35 -12.63 -9.85
CA MET A 338 -83.23 -12.88 -8.93
C MET A 338 -82.08 -13.60 -9.66
N GLU A 339 -82.38 -14.62 -10.46
CA GLU A 339 -81.41 -15.32 -11.31
C GLU A 339 -80.74 -14.35 -12.30
N GLN A 340 -81.53 -13.48 -12.95
CA GLN A 340 -81.01 -12.47 -13.86
C GLN A 340 -80.10 -11.45 -13.16
N VAL A 341 -80.46 -10.99 -11.96
CA VAL A 341 -79.61 -10.09 -11.15
C VAL A 341 -78.35 -10.81 -10.70
N MET A 342 -78.43 -12.10 -10.36
CA MET A 342 -77.26 -12.90 -9.96
C MET A 342 -76.30 -13.12 -11.14
N ILE A 343 -76.84 -13.34 -12.35
CA ILE A 343 -76.05 -13.42 -13.59
C ILE A 343 -75.41 -12.06 -13.90
N GLN A 344 -76.15 -10.95 -13.83
CA GLN A 344 -75.61 -9.61 -14.05
C GLN A 344 -74.54 -9.22 -13.02
N THR A 345 -74.73 -9.63 -11.77
CA THR A 345 -73.73 -9.41 -10.71
C THR A 345 -72.49 -10.25 -10.96
N ALA A 346 -72.64 -11.51 -11.36
CA ALA A 346 -71.53 -12.37 -11.73
C ALA A 346 -70.73 -11.81 -12.92
N ASP A 347 -71.43 -11.30 -13.95
CA ASP A 347 -70.78 -10.64 -15.09
C ASP A 347 -70.05 -9.36 -14.67
N SER A 348 -70.65 -8.54 -13.82
CA SER A 348 -70.02 -7.30 -13.32
C SER A 348 -68.77 -7.59 -12.47
N VAL A 349 -68.81 -8.64 -11.65
CA VAL A 349 -67.65 -9.11 -10.86
C VAL A 349 -66.57 -9.69 -11.77
N LEU A 350 -66.94 -10.46 -12.79
CA LEU A 350 -66.00 -10.99 -13.78
C LEU A 350 -65.33 -9.88 -14.59
N ASP A 351 -66.07 -8.84 -14.99
CA ASP A 351 -65.51 -7.72 -15.74
C ASP A 351 -64.60 -6.85 -14.86
N THR A 352 -64.95 -6.68 -13.58
CA THR A 352 -64.09 -6.04 -12.57
C THR A 352 -62.80 -6.83 -12.35
N LYS A 353 -62.89 -8.17 -12.22
CA LYS A 353 -61.72 -9.05 -12.12
C LYS A 353 -60.82 -8.88 -13.34
N ARG A 354 -61.40 -8.87 -14.55
CA ARG A 354 -60.62 -8.75 -15.79
C ARG A 354 -59.93 -7.39 -15.88
N ARG A 355 -60.62 -6.28 -15.54
CA ARG A 355 -60.00 -4.95 -15.44
C ARG A 355 -58.90 -4.88 -14.40
N MET A 356 -59.10 -5.48 -13.23
CA MET A 356 -58.08 -5.56 -12.18
C MET A 356 -56.85 -6.34 -12.66
N GLU A 357 -57.04 -7.49 -13.30
CA GLU A 357 -55.95 -8.29 -13.88
C GLU A 357 -55.17 -7.50 -14.94
N TYR A 358 -55.85 -6.74 -15.80
CA TYR A 358 -55.20 -5.85 -16.76
C TYR A 358 -54.42 -4.70 -16.08
N GLY A 359 -55.01 -4.07 -15.06
CA GLY A 359 -54.34 -3.02 -14.28
C GLY A 359 -53.08 -3.53 -13.59
N VAL A 360 -53.14 -4.72 -12.99
CA VAL A 360 -51.97 -5.38 -12.38
C VAL A 360 -50.90 -5.70 -13.42
N HIS A 361 -51.27 -6.23 -14.59
CA HIS A 361 -50.30 -6.49 -15.67
C HIS A 361 -49.63 -5.21 -16.16
N GLN A 362 -50.38 -4.11 -16.27
CA GLN A 362 -49.83 -2.82 -16.69
C GLN A 362 -48.87 -2.25 -15.65
N ILE A 363 -49.20 -2.36 -14.36
CA ILE A 363 -48.31 -1.95 -13.26
C ILE A 363 -47.02 -2.77 -13.30
N ILE A 364 -47.10 -4.10 -13.41
CA ILE A 364 -45.92 -4.96 -13.48
C ILE A 364 -45.04 -4.60 -14.68
N ALA A 365 -45.64 -4.36 -15.84
CA ALA A 365 -44.91 -3.98 -17.04
C ALA A 365 -44.20 -2.62 -16.89
N GLU A 366 -44.86 -1.61 -16.30
CA GLU A 366 -44.24 -0.30 -16.09
C GLU A 366 -43.15 -0.35 -15.00
N VAL A 367 -43.35 -1.13 -13.94
CA VAL A 367 -42.31 -1.36 -12.92
C VAL A 367 -41.10 -2.07 -13.51
N ASP A 368 -41.28 -3.11 -14.34
CA ASP A 368 -40.18 -3.79 -15.02
C ASP A 368 -39.42 -2.84 -15.96
N LYS A 369 -40.13 -1.97 -16.67
CA LYS A 369 -39.54 -0.94 -17.52
C LYS A 369 -38.75 0.08 -16.72
N GLN A 370 -39.29 0.60 -15.61
CA GLN A 370 -38.56 1.52 -14.74
C GLN A 370 -37.35 0.84 -14.08
N MET A 371 -37.47 -0.43 -13.69
CA MET A 371 -36.36 -1.18 -13.10
C MET A 371 -35.24 -1.40 -14.12
N LYS A 372 -35.57 -1.68 -15.39
CA LYS A 372 -34.58 -1.76 -16.48
C LYS A 372 -33.93 -0.42 -16.76
N ALA A 373 -34.71 0.67 -16.80
CA ALA A 373 -34.18 2.01 -17.00
C ALA A 373 -33.22 2.40 -15.86
N GLY A 374 -33.65 2.22 -14.61
CA GLY A 374 -32.84 2.47 -13.41
C GLY A 374 -31.59 1.60 -13.35
N ALA A 375 -31.66 0.32 -13.71
CA ALA A 375 -30.48 -0.55 -13.78
C ALA A 375 -29.47 -0.06 -14.83
N THR A 376 -29.95 0.48 -15.95
CA THR A 376 -29.10 1.03 -17.01
C THR A 376 -28.43 2.33 -16.55
N GLU A 377 -29.18 3.24 -15.93
CA GLU A 377 -28.65 4.47 -15.32
C GLU A 377 -27.63 4.18 -14.21
N ILE A 378 -27.92 3.22 -13.32
CA ILE A 378 -26.97 2.81 -12.27
C ILE A 378 -25.70 2.25 -12.89
N THR A 379 -25.83 1.38 -13.89
CA THR A 379 -24.66 0.81 -14.58
C THR A 379 -23.83 1.91 -15.24
N GLN A 380 -24.47 2.85 -15.92
CA GLN A 380 -23.80 3.99 -16.55
C GLN A 380 -23.13 4.89 -15.51
N GLY A 381 -23.83 5.28 -14.44
CA GLY A 381 -23.27 6.12 -13.39
C GLY A 381 -22.14 5.45 -12.61
N ILE A 382 -22.17 4.13 -12.45
CA ILE A 382 -21.05 3.34 -11.91
C ILE A 382 -19.87 3.41 -12.88
N ASN A 383 -20.09 3.23 -14.17
CA ASN A 383 -19.02 3.24 -15.16
C ASN A 383 -18.35 4.62 -15.26
N GLU A 384 -19.15 5.69 -15.30
CA GLU A 384 -18.65 7.07 -15.30
C GLU A 384 -17.84 7.39 -14.03
N ARG A 385 -18.28 6.91 -12.86
CA ARG A 385 -17.53 7.07 -11.61
C ARG A 385 -16.24 6.25 -11.60
N PHE A 386 -16.25 5.03 -12.14
CA PHE A 386 -15.04 4.22 -12.28
C PHE A 386 -14.04 4.88 -13.22
N GLU A 387 -14.47 5.39 -14.37
CA GLU A 387 -13.62 6.13 -15.30
C GLU A 387 -13.06 7.41 -14.66
N ALA A 388 -13.89 8.19 -13.96
CA ALA A 388 -13.44 9.39 -13.27
C ALA A 388 -12.43 9.09 -12.15
N PHE A 389 -12.67 8.00 -11.41
CA PHE A 389 -11.76 7.54 -10.35
C PHE A 389 -10.45 7.02 -10.91
N GLU A 390 -10.50 6.21 -11.98
CA GLU A 390 -9.33 5.72 -12.70
C GLU A 390 -8.49 6.87 -13.23
N LEU A 391 -9.12 7.88 -13.84
CA LEU A 391 -8.44 9.07 -14.32
C LEU A 391 -7.78 9.86 -13.18
N SER A 392 -8.49 10.03 -12.06
CA SER A 392 -7.97 10.78 -10.90
C SER A 392 -6.80 10.06 -10.23
N ILE A 393 -6.86 8.73 -10.08
CA ILE A 393 -5.74 7.95 -9.53
C ILE A 393 -4.56 7.97 -10.49
N LEU A 394 -4.81 7.72 -11.79
CA LEU A 394 -3.73 7.71 -12.77
C LEU A 394 -3.03 9.06 -12.83
N ASP A 395 -3.76 10.17 -12.83
CA ASP A 395 -3.15 11.51 -12.91
C ASP A 395 -2.36 11.87 -11.64
N GLU A 396 -2.89 11.57 -10.46
CA GLU A 396 -2.20 11.78 -9.18
C GLU A 396 -0.94 10.92 -9.09
N ASP A 397 -1.02 9.63 -9.43
CA ASP A 397 0.12 8.71 -9.41
C ASP A 397 1.16 9.08 -10.47
N TYR A 398 0.74 9.46 -11.70
CA TYR A 398 1.68 9.93 -12.73
C TYR A 398 2.35 11.24 -12.32
N GLY A 399 1.60 12.17 -11.74
CA GLY A 399 2.11 13.44 -11.25
C GLY A 399 3.11 13.25 -10.11
N ALA A 400 2.79 12.41 -9.13
CA ALA A 400 3.68 12.06 -8.03
C ALA A 400 4.93 11.33 -8.51
N LEU A 401 4.78 10.36 -9.40
CA LEU A 401 5.90 9.61 -9.99
C LEU A 401 6.80 10.52 -10.82
N HIS A 402 6.22 11.42 -11.63
CA HIS A 402 6.97 12.38 -12.43
C HIS A 402 7.76 13.34 -11.53
N ASN A 403 7.13 13.85 -10.46
CA ASN A 403 7.78 14.73 -9.49
C ASN A 403 8.93 14.01 -8.75
N LEU A 404 8.70 12.79 -8.25
CA LEU A 404 9.74 11.97 -7.63
C LEU A 404 10.89 11.68 -8.60
N THR A 405 10.58 11.31 -9.84
CA THR A 405 11.58 11.04 -10.88
C THR A 405 12.39 12.29 -11.20
N SER A 406 11.75 13.45 -11.35
CA SER A 406 12.43 14.73 -11.57
C SER A 406 13.35 15.07 -10.41
N LYS A 407 12.90 14.86 -9.17
CA LYS A 407 13.70 15.14 -7.97
C LYS A 407 14.88 14.19 -7.84
N ILE A 408 14.69 12.91 -8.15
CA ILE A 408 15.77 11.92 -8.23
C ILE A 408 16.78 12.33 -9.30
N GLN A 409 16.32 12.78 -10.47
CA GLN A 409 17.20 13.21 -11.55
C GLN A 409 18.02 14.45 -11.19
N ASP A 410 17.42 15.42 -10.51
CA ASP A 410 18.13 16.60 -9.99
C ASP A 410 19.18 16.23 -8.93
N GLU A 411 18.84 15.35 -7.99
CA GLU A 411 19.78 14.87 -6.96
C GLU A 411 20.92 14.04 -7.57
N ILE A 412 20.63 13.17 -8.54
CA ILE A 412 21.66 12.45 -9.31
C ILE A 412 22.57 13.45 -10.02
N GLY A 413 22.01 14.48 -10.65
CA GLY A 413 22.79 15.54 -11.30
C GLY A 413 23.72 16.28 -10.32
N ARG A 414 23.24 16.56 -9.09
CA ARG A 414 24.06 17.17 -8.03
C ARG A 414 25.19 16.26 -7.58
N VAL A 415 24.90 14.99 -7.32
CA VAL A 415 25.89 13.99 -6.92
C VAL A 415 26.93 13.81 -8.01
N TRP A 416 26.52 13.71 -9.28
CA TRP A 416 27.44 13.57 -10.41
C TRP A 416 28.35 14.79 -10.56
N ARG A 417 27.80 15.99 -10.38
CA ARG A 417 28.60 17.23 -10.36
C ARG A 417 29.60 17.24 -9.21
N GLN A 418 29.21 16.81 -8.02
CA GLN A 418 30.10 16.73 -6.86
C GLN A 418 31.21 15.69 -7.08
N ILE A 419 30.88 14.52 -7.62
CA ILE A 419 31.87 13.50 -8.01
C ILE A 419 32.84 14.07 -9.06
N GLY A 420 32.34 14.83 -10.03
CA GLY A 420 33.17 15.51 -11.03
C GLY A 420 34.15 16.50 -10.41
N ILE A 421 33.68 17.37 -9.51
CA ILE A 421 34.54 18.33 -8.79
C ILE A 421 35.56 17.60 -7.91
N MET A 422 35.12 16.59 -7.17
CA MET A 422 36.00 15.80 -6.30
C MET A 422 37.05 15.05 -7.12
N HIS A 423 36.69 14.44 -8.26
CA HIS A 423 37.64 13.79 -9.15
C HIS A 423 38.65 14.79 -9.72
N GLN A 424 38.20 15.97 -10.14
CA GLN A 424 39.08 17.04 -10.59
C GLN A 424 40.05 17.49 -9.48
N GLN A 425 39.55 17.66 -8.25
CA GLN A 425 40.36 18.02 -7.10
C GLN A 425 41.35 16.91 -6.71
N MET A 426 40.93 15.64 -6.74
CA MET A 426 41.78 14.48 -6.45
C MET A 426 42.85 14.32 -7.52
N SER A 427 42.53 14.55 -8.79
CA SER A 427 43.51 14.57 -9.89
C SER A 427 44.53 15.70 -9.69
N ALA A 428 44.07 16.92 -9.39
CA ALA A 428 44.96 18.03 -9.08
C ALA A 428 45.83 17.73 -7.84
N SER A 429 45.27 17.07 -6.83
CA SER A 429 46.03 16.61 -5.65
C SER A 429 47.11 15.61 -6.04
N THR A 430 46.82 14.63 -6.90
CA THR A 430 47.82 13.68 -7.43
C THR A 430 48.95 14.40 -8.15
N ASP A 431 48.65 15.40 -8.98
CA ASP A 431 49.67 16.19 -9.68
C ASP A 431 50.56 16.98 -8.70
N THR A 432 49.98 17.59 -7.67
CA THR A 432 50.77 18.26 -6.62
C THR A 432 51.63 17.28 -5.82
N LEU A 433 51.12 16.07 -5.57
CA LEU A 433 51.83 15.03 -4.83
C LEU A 433 53.00 14.49 -5.65
N ASN A 434 52.83 14.28 -6.95
CA ASN A 434 53.91 13.95 -7.89
C ASN A 434 54.98 15.06 -7.94
N LYS A 435 54.56 16.33 -7.93
CA LYS A 435 55.50 17.47 -7.89
C LYS A 435 56.27 17.56 -6.58
N LEU A 436 55.59 17.33 -5.44
CA LEU A 436 56.22 17.27 -4.12
C LEU A 436 57.18 16.10 -4.00
N GLN A 437 56.83 14.94 -4.55
CA GLN A 437 57.72 13.79 -4.61
C GLN A 437 58.97 14.11 -5.43
N ASN A 438 58.83 14.66 -6.64
CA ASN A 438 59.97 15.08 -7.45
C ASN A 438 60.85 16.12 -6.75
N GLN A 439 60.24 17.07 -6.03
CA GLN A 439 60.99 18.02 -5.21
C GLN A 439 61.71 17.33 -4.06
N THR A 440 61.04 16.43 -3.35
CA THR A 440 61.62 15.65 -2.25
C THR A 440 62.79 14.81 -2.76
N ASP A 441 62.66 14.14 -3.89
CA ASP A 441 63.73 13.36 -4.51
C ASP A 441 64.91 14.26 -4.92
N SER A 442 64.64 15.44 -5.46
CA SER A 442 65.69 16.42 -5.79
C SER A 442 66.41 16.96 -4.55
N TYR A 443 65.67 17.27 -3.47
CA TYR A 443 66.23 17.74 -2.20
C TYR A 443 67.01 16.64 -1.48
N VAL A 444 66.49 15.42 -1.44
CA VAL A 444 67.18 14.26 -0.84
C VAL A 444 68.45 13.92 -1.61
N ASN A 445 68.40 13.89 -2.94
CA ASN A 445 69.59 13.67 -3.77
C ASN A 445 70.59 14.82 -3.65
N GLY A 446 70.13 16.07 -3.58
CA GLY A 446 70.98 17.23 -3.33
C GLY A 446 71.65 17.17 -1.95
N SER A 447 70.90 16.81 -0.92
CA SER A 447 71.40 16.64 0.45
C SER A 447 72.35 15.45 0.57
N LEU A 448 72.11 14.34 -0.13
CA LEU A 448 73.05 13.21 -0.21
C LEU A 448 74.36 13.64 -0.86
N ASN A 449 74.31 14.38 -1.97
CA ASN A 449 75.51 14.92 -2.62
C ASN A 449 76.27 15.91 -1.73
N VAL A 450 75.57 16.81 -1.02
CA VAL A 450 76.19 17.72 -0.06
C VAL A 450 76.77 16.96 1.13
N MET A 451 76.08 15.93 1.63
CA MET A 451 76.56 15.07 2.71
C MET A 451 77.80 14.27 2.28
N ASP A 452 77.86 13.76 1.05
CA ASP A 452 79.03 13.06 0.52
C ASP A 452 80.19 14.03 0.26
N SER A 453 79.92 15.23 -0.24
CA SER A 453 80.91 16.31 -0.34
C SER A 453 81.44 16.72 1.05
N MET A 454 80.55 16.81 2.04
CA MET A 454 80.90 17.16 3.42
C MET A 454 81.64 16.02 4.11
N ARG A 455 81.27 14.76 3.89
CA ARG A 455 82.01 13.57 4.34
C ARG A 455 83.41 13.54 3.73
N GLY A 456 83.53 13.86 2.45
CA GLY A 456 84.82 14.00 1.77
C GLY A 456 85.69 15.10 2.38
N LYS A 457 85.11 16.26 2.71
CA LYS A 457 85.86 17.36 3.34
C LYS A 457 86.17 17.12 4.82
N VAL A 458 85.22 16.61 5.60
CA VAL A 458 85.37 16.33 7.02
C VAL A 458 86.36 15.19 7.25
N SER A 459 86.38 14.15 6.41
CA SER A 459 87.40 13.09 6.50
C SER A 459 88.81 13.60 6.20
N VAL A 460 88.96 14.53 5.25
CA VAL A 460 90.23 15.18 4.91
C VAL A 460 90.68 16.19 5.99
N GLN A 461 89.74 16.89 6.64
CA GLN A 461 90.04 17.85 7.71
C GLN A 461 90.39 17.16 9.04
N PHE A 462 89.72 16.04 9.38
CA PHE A 462 90.00 15.27 10.60
C PHE A 462 91.35 14.55 10.56
N ALA A 463 91.89 14.25 9.38
CA ALA A 463 93.21 13.65 9.23
C ALA A 463 94.38 14.63 9.48
N ARG A 464 94.13 15.93 9.68
CA ARG A 464 95.19 16.97 9.70
C ARG A 464 95.27 17.81 10.97
N PHE A 465 94.46 17.58 12.01
CA PHE A 465 94.40 18.47 13.17
C PHE A 465 94.77 17.78 14.50
N LYS A 466 95.81 18.31 15.17
CA LYS A 466 96.28 17.85 16.49
C LYS A 466 95.20 18.05 17.58
N PRO A 467 95.10 17.18 18.60
CA PRO A 467 93.85 16.95 19.31
C PRO A 467 93.65 17.72 20.63
N SER A 468 94.42 18.78 20.95
CA SER A 468 94.42 19.31 22.34
C SER A 468 93.72 20.65 22.57
N PHE A 469 93.22 21.36 21.55
CA PHE A 469 92.62 22.69 21.75
C PHE A 469 91.18 22.84 21.21
N PHE A 470 90.67 21.85 20.48
CA PHE A 470 89.35 21.91 19.82
C PHE A 470 88.19 21.43 20.72
N TRP A 471 88.48 20.74 21.82
CA TRP A 471 87.46 20.14 22.68
C TRP A 471 86.68 21.17 23.52
N SER A 472 87.27 22.35 23.82
CA SER A 472 86.60 23.37 24.63
C SER A 472 85.64 24.27 23.82
N ILE A 473 85.93 24.52 22.54
CA ILE A 473 85.08 25.35 21.67
C ILE A 473 83.85 24.55 21.17
N GLN A 474 84.00 23.26 20.89
CA GLN A 474 82.89 22.41 20.43
C GLN A 474 81.86 22.16 21.54
N VAL A 475 82.28 21.98 22.80
CA VAL A 475 81.34 21.79 23.92
C VAL A 475 80.50 23.06 24.16
N THR A 476 81.10 24.25 24.02
CA THR A 476 80.39 25.52 24.19
C THR A 476 79.35 25.77 23.09
N GLN A 477 79.65 25.41 21.83
CA GLN A 477 78.68 25.50 20.73
C GLN A 477 77.55 24.46 20.85
N ILE A 478 77.83 23.25 21.34
CA ILE A 478 76.82 22.23 21.57
C ILE A 478 75.87 22.64 22.71
N THR A 479 76.38 23.23 23.79
CA THR A 479 75.55 23.76 24.88
C THR A 479 74.63 24.90 24.42
N GLY A 480 75.11 25.81 23.55
CA GLY A 480 74.28 26.88 22.98
C GLY A 480 73.14 26.37 22.09
N ARG A 481 73.41 25.36 21.25
CA ARG A 481 72.36 24.71 20.44
C ARG A 481 71.40 23.87 21.28
N MET A 482 71.85 23.31 22.41
CA MET A 482 70.99 22.59 23.35
C MET A 482 69.99 23.54 24.02
N GLN A 483 70.42 24.75 24.37
CA GLN A 483 69.57 25.78 24.98
C GLN A 483 68.51 26.29 23.99
N GLU A 484 68.88 26.47 22.72
CA GLU A 484 67.93 26.85 21.65
C GLU A 484 66.91 25.73 21.35
N VAL A 485 67.33 24.46 21.45
CA VAL A 485 66.42 23.30 21.35
C VAL A 485 65.46 23.24 22.55
N ASP A 486 65.92 23.58 23.75
CA ASP A 486 65.10 23.57 24.97
C ASP A 486 64.05 24.71 24.96
N GLU A 487 64.41 25.88 24.46
CA GLU A 487 63.47 26.98 24.21
C GLU A 487 62.42 26.63 23.14
N ASN A 488 62.82 25.94 22.07
CA ASN A 488 61.90 25.46 21.04
C ASN A 488 60.99 24.34 21.55
N LEU A 489 61.50 23.46 22.41
CA LEU A 489 60.72 22.41 23.06
C LEU A 489 59.68 23.02 24.00
N ASN A 490 60.05 24.05 24.77
CA ASN A 490 59.15 24.80 25.62
C ASN A 490 58.09 25.58 24.82
N PHE A 491 58.45 26.12 23.65
CA PHE A 491 57.49 26.74 22.73
C PHE A 491 56.50 25.71 22.16
N LEU A 492 56.97 24.53 21.77
CA LEU A 492 56.12 23.44 21.29
C LEU A 492 55.24 22.87 22.40
N LEU A 493 55.75 22.73 23.62
CA LEU A 493 54.98 22.33 24.80
C LEU A 493 53.92 23.36 25.16
N GLY A 494 54.25 24.66 25.06
CA GLY A 494 53.28 25.75 25.21
C GLY A 494 52.16 25.69 24.18
N LYS A 495 52.50 25.42 22.91
CA LYS A 495 51.49 25.20 21.85
C LYS A 495 50.68 23.92 22.05
N LEU A 496 51.28 22.84 22.52
CA LEU A 496 50.57 21.58 22.80
C LEU A 496 49.61 21.74 23.99
N SER A 497 50.03 22.51 25.00
CA SER A 497 49.18 22.90 26.14
C SER A 497 48.01 23.76 25.68
N LEU A 498 48.25 24.75 24.81
CA LEU A 498 47.19 25.56 24.20
C LEU A 498 46.24 24.71 23.35
N LEU A 499 46.76 23.76 22.57
CA LEU A 499 45.97 22.83 21.77
C LEU A 499 45.09 21.95 22.66
N SER A 500 45.61 21.48 23.80
CA SER A 500 44.84 20.71 24.78
C SER A 500 43.73 21.56 25.42
N GLN A 501 44.00 22.84 25.70
CA GLN A 501 43.02 23.77 26.23
C GLN A 501 41.91 24.08 25.21
N GLU A 502 42.27 24.31 23.95
CA GLU A 502 41.30 24.50 22.85
C GLU A 502 40.51 23.22 22.57
N PHE A 503 41.13 22.04 22.65
CA PHE A 503 40.42 20.78 22.51
C PHE A 503 39.37 20.58 23.63
N ASN A 504 39.70 20.93 24.87
CA ASN A 504 38.75 20.87 25.97
C ASN A 504 37.59 21.89 25.82
N ARG A 505 37.87 23.09 25.28
CA ARG A 505 36.82 24.06 24.91
C ARG A 505 35.92 23.54 23.80
N ILE A 506 36.48 22.95 22.75
CA ILE A 506 35.72 22.34 21.66
C ILE A 506 34.85 21.19 22.18
N LYS A 507 35.39 20.32 23.03
CA LYS A 507 34.64 19.23 23.66
C LYS A 507 33.45 19.75 24.49
N SER A 508 33.66 20.79 25.28
CA SER A 508 32.59 21.42 26.07
C SER A 508 31.56 22.11 25.18
N GLY A 509 31.99 22.82 24.13
CA GLY A 509 31.12 23.47 23.17
C GLY A 509 30.25 22.47 22.41
N LEU A 510 30.85 21.36 21.94
CA LEU A 510 30.13 20.30 21.25
C LEU A 510 29.09 19.62 22.16
N GLY A 511 29.43 19.42 23.45
CA GLY A 511 28.50 18.90 24.45
C GLY A 511 27.29 19.83 24.67
N SER A 512 27.54 21.13 24.80
CA SER A 512 26.48 22.14 24.92
C SER A 512 25.57 22.18 23.69
N THR A 513 26.14 22.12 22.48
CA THR A 513 25.36 22.08 21.23
C THR A 513 24.54 20.79 21.11
N LEU A 514 25.08 19.66 21.56
CA LEU A 514 24.36 18.38 21.59
C LEU A 514 23.17 18.44 22.57
N ASP A 515 23.35 19.05 23.73
CA ASP A 515 22.28 19.24 24.72
C ASP A 515 21.19 20.22 24.23
N GLU A 516 21.56 21.29 23.53
CA GLU A 516 20.60 22.17 22.86
C GLU A 516 19.82 21.46 21.75
N ILE A 517 20.48 20.63 20.93
CA ILE A 517 19.83 19.81 19.91
C ILE A 517 18.85 18.84 20.60
N ARG A 518 19.27 18.17 21.67
CA ARG A 518 18.40 17.27 22.44
C ARG A 518 17.19 17.99 23.04
N SER A 519 17.39 19.18 23.60
CA SER A 519 16.30 20.02 24.13
C SER A 519 15.35 20.49 23.02
N SER A 520 15.87 20.81 21.84
CA SER A 520 15.07 21.18 20.68
C SER A 520 14.21 20.02 20.16
N PHE A 521 14.76 18.80 20.15
CA PHE A 521 14.03 17.58 19.82
C PHE A 521 12.94 17.28 20.86
N GLN A 522 13.23 17.47 22.15
CA GLN A 522 12.22 17.30 23.20
C GLN A 522 11.07 18.30 23.06
N LYS A 523 11.36 19.57 22.76
CA LYS A 523 10.32 20.59 22.49
C LYS A 523 9.48 20.28 21.25
N VAL A 524 10.09 19.71 20.21
CA VAL A 524 9.37 19.26 19.00
C VAL A 524 8.50 18.04 19.34
N GLN A 525 9.00 17.11 20.15
CA GLN A 525 8.26 15.93 20.59
C GLN A 525 7.06 16.29 21.49
N ASP A 526 7.22 17.24 22.39
CA ASP A 526 6.14 17.70 23.27
C ASP A 526 5.07 18.50 22.49
N LYS A 527 5.45 19.25 21.45
CA LYS A 527 4.50 19.91 20.54
C LYS A 527 3.70 18.95 19.65
N ILE A 528 4.20 17.73 19.41
CA ILE A 528 3.51 16.71 18.62
C ILE A 528 2.51 15.89 19.48
N LYS A 529 2.71 15.84 20.81
CA LYS A 529 1.79 15.11 21.72
C LYS A 529 0.43 15.76 21.94
N ASP A 530 0.25 17.04 21.58
CA ASP A 530 -0.93 17.82 22.01
C ASP A 530 -1.84 18.33 20.87
N LYS A 531 -1.86 17.65 19.71
CA LYS A 531 -2.85 17.89 18.65
C LYS A 531 -3.24 16.61 17.91
N GLY A 532 -4.13 15.82 18.50
CA GLY A 532 -4.84 14.73 17.83
C GLY A 532 -6.02 14.25 18.68
N PRO A 533 -7.23 14.05 18.11
CA PRO A 533 -8.39 13.63 18.88
C PRO A 533 -8.38 12.11 19.12
N GLY A 534 -8.10 11.71 20.37
CA GLY A 534 -8.44 10.42 20.98
C GLY A 534 -7.34 9.34 21.06
N PRO A 535 -7.46 8.33 21.93
CA PRO A 535 -8.23 8.23 23.18
C PRO A 535 -7.34 8.39 24.44
N HIS A 536 -7.93 8.90 25.52
CA HIS A 536 -7.24 9.07 26.81
C HIS A 536 -6.80 7.73 27.41
N ASN A 537 -5.55 7.67 27.87
CA ASN A 537 -5.06 6.56 28.69
C ASN A 537 -5.49 6.83 30.13
N ILE A 538 -6.39 6.00 30.63
CA ILE A 538 -6.95 6.06 31.98
C ILE A 538 -5.81 5.68 32.93
N SER A 539 -5.45 6.59 33.85
CA SER A 539 -4.52 6.25 34.93
C SER A 539 -5.26 5.41 35.96
N SER A 540 -4.97 4.11 35.98
CA SER A 540 -5.38 3.20 37.04
C SER A 540 -4.66 3.59 38.33
N ASN A 541 -5.29 4.43 39.16
CA ASN A 541 -5.16 4.44 40.62
C ASN A 541 -6.12 5.48 41.22
N GLU A 542 -7.40 5.15 41.23
CA GLU A 542 -8.36 5.70 42.18
C GLU A 542 -8.92 4.50 42.96
N ILE A 543 -8.19 4.10 44.01
CA ILE A 543 -8.78 3.26 45.06
C ILE A 543 -9.37 4.25 46.06
N VAL A 544 -10.70 4.30 46.02
CA VAL A 544 -11.56 4.93 47.01
C VAL A 544 -11.33 4.26 48.36
N ASP A 545 -10.81 5.01 49.33
CA ASP A 545 -10.85 4.61 50.74
C ASP A 545 -12.15 5.14 51.35
N VAL A 546 -13.07 4.23 51.65
CA VAL A 546 -14.34 4.50 52.33
C VAL A 546 -14.10 4.31 53.83
N THR A 547 -14.12 5.45 54.53
CA THR A 547 -14.61 5.73 55.90
C THR A 547 -15.18 4.58 56.74
N PRO A 548 -15.03 4.68 58.07
CA PRO A 548 -16.14 5.23 58.86
C PRO A 548 -15.93 6.66 59.36
#